data_AF-A0A8H5RIH8-F1
#
_entry.id   AF-A0A8H5RIH8-F1
#
_cell.length_a   1.000
_cell.length_b   1.000
_cell.length_c   1.000
_cell.angle_alpha   90.00
_cell.angle_beta   90.00
_cell.angle_gamma   90.00
#
_symmetry.space_group_name_H-M   'P 1'
#
loop_
_entity.id
_entity.type
_entity.pdbx_description
1 polymer ?
#
loop_
_entity_poly.entity_id
_entity_poly.type
_entity_poly.pdbx_seq_one_letter_code
_entity_poly.pdbx_strand_id
1 'polypeptide(L)'
;MSRQTPRKARHSRQPSNRIPAVSDYESDAAAIHADYAPPPPRTNTELNLSVLQRYLPSIHTILSIAANAVIYTFNSASESWEKSGVEGTMFVCAQSPLPEDPGQRARACVFVLNRRGLDNVIVDLSRVTHAEVSGELVIMKVEGEWQEGDKVLGVWIHNDKDETREVNAAIIQEAWKIARSAGPVEPQGPEAGPAMQAMGKRLSLSDLFGSGNGLNIGH
;
A
#
# COMPACT_ATOMS: atom_id res chain seq x y z
N MET A 1 -52.63 -30.42 -53.46
CA MET A 1 -52.12 -30.83 -54.79
C MET A 1 -50.97 -29.93 -55.18
N SER A 2 -49.74 -30.46 -55.09
CA SER A 2 -48.48 -29.73 -55.32
C SER A 2 -48.31 -29.34 -56.78
N ARG A 3 -47.95 -28.08 -57.04
CA ARG A 3 -47.48 -27.64 -58.36
C ARG A 3 -45.95 -27.73 -58.42
N GLN A 4 -45.50 -28.45 -59.44
CA GLN A 4 -44.12 -28.73 -59.81
C GLN A 4 -43.33 -27.45 -60.11
N THR A 5 -42.16 -27.29 -59.51
CA THR A 5 -41.17 -26.28 -59.88
C THR A 5 -40.24 -26.83 -60.98
N PRO A 6 -39.90 -26.04 -62.04
CA PRO A 6 -38.97 -26.46 -63.07
C PRO A 6 -37.50 -26.46 -62.62
N ARG A 7 -36.72 -27.28 -63.33
CA ARG A 7 -35.35 -27.73 -63.02
C ARG A 7 -34.24 -26.68 -63.12
N LYS A 8 -33.18 -26.96 -62.36
CA LYS A 8 -31.84 -26.35 -62.28
C LYS A 8 -31.20 -25.97 -63.63
N ALA A 9 -30.61 -24.78 -63.67
CA ALA A 9 -29.44 -24.47 -64.50
C ALA A 9 -28.15 -24.69 -63.67
N ARG A 10 -27.12 -25.26 -64.30
CA ARG A 10 -25.83 -25.62 -63.70
C ARG A 10 -24.74 -24.66 -64.18
N HIS A 11 -23.75 -24.44 -63.30
CA HIS A 11 -22.46 -23.73 -63.47
C HIS A 11 -22.50 -22.25 -63.08
N SER A 12 -21.61 -21.74 -62.23
CA SER A 12 -20.15 -21.86 -62.31
C SER A 12 -19.50 -22.07 -60.93
N ARG A 13 -18.57 -23.04 -60.87
CA ARG A 13 -17.64 -23.21 -59.75
C ARG A 13 -16.60 -22.09 -59.86
N GLN A 14 -16.66 -21.09 -58.97
CA GLN A 14 -15.52 -20.21 -58.78
C GLN A 14 -14.36 -21.01 -58.15
N PRO A 15 -13.14 -20.94 -58.69
CA PRO A 15 -11.99 -21.55 -58.05
C PRO A 15 -11.69 -20.80 -56.76
N SER A 16 -11.62 -21.54 -55.67
CA SER A 16 -11.18 -21.09 -54.35
C SER A 16 -9.69 -20.76 -54.38
N ASN A 17 -9.32 -19.58 -54.87
CA ASN A 17 -8.01 -18.97 -54.65
C ASN A 17 -8.12 -17.82 -53.64
N ARG A 18 -8.81 -18.06 -52.52
CA ARG A 18 -8.67 -17.19 -51.35
C ARG A 18 -7.35 -17.55 -50.68
N ILE A 19 -6.28 -16.91 -51.14
CA ILE A 19 -5.11 -16.65 -50.30
C ILE A 19 -5.69 -16.02 -49.02
N PRO A 20 -5.43 -16.55 -47.81
CA PRO A 20 -5.83 -15.87 -46.59
C PRO A 20 -5.30 -14.44 -46.68
N ALA A 21 -6.17 -13.44 -46.55
CA ALA A 21 -5.72 -12.06 -46.49
C ALA A 21 -4.69 -11.98 -45.37
N VAL A 22 -3.43 -11.83 -45.73
CA VAL A 22 -2.38 -11.43 -44.79
C VAL A 22 -2.84 -10.07 -44.29
N SER A 23 -3.33 -10.04 -43.04
CA SER A 23 -3.66 -8.80 -42.35
C SER A 23 -2.37 -7.98 -42.34
N ASP A 24 -2.34 -6.89 -43.08
CA ASP A 24 -1.21 -5.97 -43.17
C ASP A 24 -1.18 -5.08 -41.93
N TYR A 25 -0.87 -5.70 -40.79
CA TYR A 25 -0.66 -5.01 -39.52
C TYR A 25 0.33 -3.84 -39.65
N GLU A 26 1.28 -3.92 -40.59
CA GLU A 26 2.22 -2.83 -40.89
C GLU A 26 1.55 -1.55 -41.40
N SER A 27 0.49 -1.65 -42.21
CA SER A 27 -0.19 -0.47 -42.78
C SER A 27 -0.98 0.30 -41.72
N ASP A 28 -1.68 -0.41 -40.83
CA ASP A 28 -2.42 0.21 -39.71
C ASP A 28 -1.46 0.74 -38.63
N ALA A 29 -0.35 0.05 -38.36
CA ALA A 29 0.66 0.53 -37.42
C ALA A 29 1.31 1.84 -37.91
N ALA A 30 1.65 1.94 -39.20
CA ALA A 30 2.27 3.14 -39.77
C ALA A 30 1.36 4.37 -39.68
N ALA A 31 0.05 4.20 -39.82
CA ALA A 31 -0.92 5.29 -39.68
C ALA A 31 -1.06 5.79 -38.23
N ILE A 32 -0.94 4.90 -37.24
CA ILE A 32 -1.01 5.24 -35.81
C ILE A 32 0.29 5.91 -35.31
N HIS A 33 1.43 5.56 -35.89
CA HIS A 33 2.73 6.12 -35.48
C HIS A 33 3.00 7.56 -35.93
N ALA A 34 2.27 8.09 -36.92
CA ALA A 34 2.50 9.43 -37.45
C ALA A 34 2.16 10.56 -36.45
N ASP A 35 1.19 10.34 -35.56
CA ASP A 35 0.69 11.34 -34.60
C ASP A 35 0.98 10.98 -33.13
N TYR A 36 1.71 9.89 -32.87
CA TYR A 36 2.05 9.49 -31.50
C TYR A 36 3.20 10.35 -30.95
N ALA A 37 2.85 11.40 -30.21
CA ALA A 37 3.80 12.06 -29.32
C ALA A 37 4.01 11.19 -28.07
N PRO A 38 5.24 10.77 -27.74
CA PRO A 38 5.49 10.04 -26.51
C PRO A 38 5.08 10.92 -25.31
N PRO A 39 4.47 10.34 -24.26
CA PRO A 39 4.16 11.10 -23.06
C PRO A 39 5.45 11.74 -22.53
N PRO A 40 5.36 12.95 -21.95
CA PRO A 40 6.53 13.61 -21.40
C PRO A 40 7.21 12.69 -20.38
N PRO A 41 8.56 12.67 -20.32
CA PRO A 41 9.28 11.84 -19.37
C PRO A 41 8.87 12.24 -17.96
N ARG A 42 8.40 11.25 -17.18
CA ARG A 42 8.05 11.43 -15.77
C ARG A 42 9.12 10.81 -14.89
N THR A 43 9.39 11.43 -13.76
CA THR A 43 10.28 10.84 -12.76
C THR A 43 9.58 9.69 -12.03
N ASN A 44 10.34 8.75 -11.46
CA ASN A 44 9.76 7.67 -10.66
C ASN A 44 8.94 8.23 -9.48
N THR A 45 9.39 9.34 -8.90
CA THR A 45 8.67 10.05 -7.83
C THR A 45 7.31 10.57 -8.30
N GLU A 46 7.22 11.17 -9.49
CA GLU A 46 5.95 11.64 -10.07
C GLU A 46 5.00 10.47 -10.37
N LEU A 47 5.52 9.36 -10.88
CA LEU A 47 4.73 8.16 -11.13
C LEU A 47 4.17 7.59 -9.83
N ASN A 48 5.01 7.42 -8.81
CA ASN A 48 4.59 6.96 -7.49
C ASN A 48 3.54 7.91 -6.88
N LEU A 49 3.78 9.22 -6.93
CA LEU A 49 2.84 10.21 -6.43
C LEU A 49 1.48 10.10 -7.14
N SER A 50 1.47 9.93 -8.46
CA SER A 50 0.24 9.76 -9.24
C SER A 50 -0.52 8.49 -8.89
N VAL A 51 0.15 7.43 -8.44
CA VAL A 51 -0.49 6.20 -7.94
C VAL A 51 -1.11 6.44 -6.58
N LEU A 52 -0.38 7.07 -5.65
CA LEU A 52 -0.86 7.36 -4.30
C LEU A 52 -2.09 8.29 -4.33
N GLN A 53 -2.08 9.30 -5.19
CA GLN A 53 -3.18 10.26 -5.35
C GLN A 53 -4.49 9.62 -5.85
N ARG A 54 -4.45 8.43 -6.46
CA ARG A 54 -5.68 7.70 -6.84
C ARG A 54 -6.44 7.16 -5.61
N TYR A 55 -5.72 6.86 -4.53
CA TYR A 55 -6.30 6.38 -3.28
C TYR A 55 -6.55 7.53 -2.32
N LEU A 56 -5.62 8.49 -2.25
CA LEU A 56 -5.69 9.60 -1.32
C LEU A 56 -5.28 10.90 -2.02
N PRO A 57 -6.23 11.63 -2.63
CA PRO A 57 -5.96 12.83 -3.44
C PRO A 57 -5.29 13.97 -2.67
N SER A 58 -5.39 13.99 -1.34
CA SER A 58 -4.74 15.01 -0.51
C SER A 58 -3.22 14.87 -0.45
N ILE A 59 -2.64 13.73 -0.86
CA ILE A 59 -1.19 13.56 -0.88
C ILE A 59 -0.57 14.48 -1.93
N HIS A 60 0.37 15.34 -1.52
CA HIS A 60 1.10 16.23 -2.43
C HIS A 60 2.61 15.98 -2.47
N THR A 61 3.18 15.29 -1.48
CA THR A 61 4.63 15.05 -1.42
C THR A 61 4.94 13.72 -0.75
N ILE A 62 5.86 12.96 -1.35
CA ILE A 62 6.46 11.77 -0.75
C ILE A 62 7.68 12.22 0.06
N LEU A 63 7.66 11.97 1.37
CA LEU A 63 8.74 12.31 2.30
C LEU A 63 9.79 11.20 2.36
N SER A 64 9.37 9.94 2.28
CA SER A 64 10.26 8.78 2.28
C SER A 64 9.61 7.58 1.61
N ILE A 65 10.47 6.65 1.13
CA ILE A 65 10.07 5.40 0.49
C ILE A 65 10.87 4.27 1.13
N ALA A 66 10.22 3.14 1.40
CA ALA A 66 10.88 1.86 1.66
C ALA A 66 10.35 0.81 0.68
N ALA A 67 11.26 0.07 0.04
CA ALA A 67 10.91 -0.89 -1.01
C ALA A 67 9.96 -2.00 -0.50
N ASN A 68 10.13 -2.43 0.76
CA ASN A 68 9.32 -3.48 1.37
C ASN A 68 9.10 -3.20 2.87
N ALA A 69 7.84 -3.20 3.28
CA ALA A 69 7.40 -3.18 4.66
C ALA A 69 6.28 -4.20 4.88
N VAL A 70 6.17 -4.69 6.12
CA VAL A 70 5.17 -5.65 6.56
C VAL A 70 4.37 -5.04 7.70
N ILE A 71 3.05 -5.12 7.62
CA ILE A 71 2.15 -4.65 8.68
C ILE A 71 1.81 -5.80 9.63
N TYR A 72 2.01 -5.54 10.92
CA TYR A 72 1.56 -6.38 12.02
C TYR A 72 0.46 -5.65 12.80
N THR A 73 -0.46 -6.42 13.35
CA THR A 73 -1.51 -5.96 14.26
C THR A 73 -1.31 -6.64 15.60
N PHE A 74 -1.50 -5.91 16.68
CA PHE A 74 -1.46 -6.51 18.00
C PHE A 74 -2.85 -7.02 18.39
N ASN A 75 -2.94 -8.30 18.79
CA ASN A 75 -4.17 -8.89 19.30
C ASN A 75 -4.14 -8.83 20.83
N SER A 76 -5.00 -7.98 21.41
CA SER A 76 -5.09 -7.80 22.86
C SER A 76 -5.62 -9.03 23.61
N ALA A 77 -6.37 -9.92 22.95
CA ALA A 77 -6.92 -11.10 23.60
C ALA A 77 -5.87 -12.22 23.77
N SER A 78 -4.97 -12.37 22.80
CA SER A 78 -3.87 -13.34 22.84
C SER A 78 -2.53 -12.74 23.29
N GLU A 79 -2.51 -11.43 23.55
CA GLU A 79 -1.31 -10.65 23.87
C GLU A 79 -0.16 -10.86 22.87
N SER A 80 -0.49 -11.04 21.59
CA SER A 80 0.47 -11.44 20.55
C SER A 80 0.39 -10.57 19.30
N TRP A 81 1.51 -10.48 18.58
CA TRP A 81 1.54 -9.86 17.26
C TRP A 81 1.10 -10.84 16.19
N GLU A 82 0.26 -10.36 15.29
CA GLU A 82 -0.23 -11.12 14.14
C GLU A 82 0.16 -10.39 12.86
N LYS A 83 0.62 -11.15 11.86
CA LYS A 83 0.89 -10.59 10.53
C LYS A 83 -0.43 -10.34 9.82
N SER A 84 -0.71 -9.08 9.50
CA SER A 84 -1.99 -8.67 8.88
C SER A 84 -2.21 -9.15 7.44
N GLY A 85 -1.19 -9.76 6.82
CA GLY A 85 -1.20 -10.14 5.40
C GLY A 85 -0.82 -9.00 4.44
N VAL A 86 -0.73 -7.77 4.92
CA VAL A 86 -0.31 -6.61 4.12
C VAL A 86 1.20 -6.48 4.08
N GLU A 87 1.76 -6.53 2.87
CA GLU A 87 3.20 -6.45 2.62
C GLU A 87 3.44 -5.79 1.27
N GLY A 88 4.36 -4.83 1.21
CA GLY A 88 4.71 -4.16 -0.04
C GLY A 88 5.43 -2.84 0.17
N THR A 89 5.38 -1.94 -0.81
CA THR A 89 6.13 -0.68 -0.77
C THR A 89 5.47 0.30 0.19
N MET A 90 6.27 0.86 1.11
CA MET A 90 5.83 1.85 2.07
C MET A 90 6.22 3.25 1.63
N PHE A 91 5.33 4.20 1.85
CA PHE A 91 5.53 5.62 1.64
C PHE A 91 5.18 6.38 2.91
N VAL A 92 5.99 7.37 3.26
CA VAL A 92 5.60 8.43 4.20
C VAL A 92 5.28 9.66 3.37
N CYS A 93 4.10 10.24 3.56
CA CYS A 93 3.59 11.29 2.67
C CYS A 93 3.08 12.49 3.46
N ALA A 94 3.32 13.69 2.94
CA ALA A 94 2.64 14.90 3.39
C ALA A 94 1.34 15.10 2.62
N GLN A 95 0.33 15.59 3.33
CA GLN A 95 -1.01 15.81 2.80
C GLN A 95 -1.40 17.27 2.93
N SER A 96 -2.24 17.73 2.00
CA SER A 96 -2.89 19.02 2.09
C SER A 96 -3.72 19.13 3.38
N PRO A 97 -3.74 20.31 4.02
CA PRO A 97 -4.65 20.59 5.12
C PRO A 97 -6.11 20.33 4.71
N LEU A 98 -6.95 20.02 5.70
CA LEU A 98 -8.39 19.92 5.45
C LEU A 98 -8.97 21.31 5.20
N PRO A 99 -9.81 21.51 4.16
CA PRO A 99 -10.45 22.80 3.89
C PRO A 99 -11.24 23.34 5.09
N GLU A 100 -11.88 22.45 5.84
CA GLU A 100 -12.66 22.74 7.04
C GLU A 100 -11.84 22.95 8.32
N ASP A 101 -10.53 22.73 8.30
CA ASP A 101 -9.66 22.94 9.45
C ASP A 101 -9.15 24.40 9.50
N PRO A 102 -9.64 25.24 10.43
CA PRO A 102 -9.25 26.64 10.53
C PRO A 102 -7.77 26.82 10.87
N GLY A 103 -7.15 25.79 11.48
CA GLY A 103 -5.75 25.82 11.89
C GLY A 103 -4.77 25.46 10.78
N GLN A 104 -5.25 25.05 9.59
CA GLN A 104 -4.45 24.53 8.48
C GLN A 104 -3.36 23.56 8.96
N ARG A 105 -3.76 22.59 9.78
CA ARG A 105 -2.80 21.74 10.47
C ARG A 105 -2.05 20.90 9.45
N ALA A 106 -0.76 20.71 9.69
CA ALA A 106 0.06 19.82 8.88
C ALA A 106 -0.50 18.40 8.98
N ARG A 107 -0.67 17.74 7.84
CA ARG A 107 -1.17 16.38 7.75
C ARG A 107 -0.14 15.49 7.08
N ALA A 108 -0.04 14.27 7.56
CA ALA A 108 0.84 13.27 6.99
C ALA A 108 0.25 11.87 7.20
N CYS A 109 0.63 10.94 6.33
CA CYS A 109 0.21 9.55 6.42
C CYS A 109 1.35 8.58 6.14
N VAL A 110 1.27 7.38 6.71
CA VAL A 110 2.04 6.21 6.28
C VAL A 110 1.13 5.37 5.38
N PHE A 111 1.60 5.06 4.18
CA PHE A 111 0.86 4.31 3.18
C PHE A 111 1.68 3.08 2.76
N VAL A 112 1.16 1.88 3.02
CA VAL A 112 1.69 0.63 2.44
C VAL A 112 0.81 0.16 1.30
N LEU A 113 1.37 0.19 0.08
CA LEU A 113 0.76 -0.43 -1.10
C LEU A 113 1.00 -1.94 -1.06
N ASN A 114 -0.08 -2.71 -0.97
CA ASN A 114 -0.02 -4.15 -0.84
C ASN A 114 0.33 -4.80 -2.19
N ARG A 115 1.37 -5.64 -2.21
CA ARG A 115 1.75 -6.41 -3.41
C ARG A 115 1.10 -7.79 -3.48
N ARG A 116 0.50 -8.25 -2.38
CA ARG A 116 -0.10 -9.59 -2.24
C ARG A 116 -1.62 -9.59 -2.34
N GLY A 117 -2.24 -8.42 -2.37
CA GLY A 117 -3.69 -8.25 -2.41
C GLY A 117 -4.07 -6.81 -2.77
N LEU A 118 -5.37 -6.52 -2.77
CA LEU A 118 -5.90 -5.19 -3.06
C LEU A 118 -6.04 -4.32 -1.80
N ASP A 119 -5.92 -4.94 -0.63
CA ASP A 119 -6.09 -4.29 0.67
C ASP A 119 -4.83 -3.52 1.05
N ASN A 120 -4.84 -2.23 0.74
CA ASN A 120 -3.81 -1.28 1.12
C ASN A 120 -4.01 -0.78 2.56
N VAL A 121 -2.92 -0.37 3.21
CA VAL A 121 -2.99 0.26 4.55
C VAL A 121 -2.59 1.72 4.43
N ILE A 122 -3.46 2.59 4.94
CA ILE A 122 -3.22 4.03 5.05
C ILE A 122 -3.44 4.41 6.52
N VAL A 123 -2.40 4.90 7.17
CA VAL A 123 -2.43 5.37 8.56
C VAL A 123 -2.33 6.89 8.52
N ASP A 124 -3.43 7.58 8.85
CA ASP A 124 -3.41 9.04 9.08
C ASP A 124 -2.68 9.33 10.40
N LEU A 125 -1.54 10.01 10.33
CA LEU A 125 -0.70 10.27 11.49
C LEU A 125 -1.35 11.22 12.50
N SER A 126 -2.39 11.97 12.12
CA SER A 126 -3.17 12.78 13.06
C SER A 126 -3.99 11.91 14.04
N ARG A 127 -4.37 10.70 13.63
CA ARG A 127 -5.10 9.71 14.44
C ARG A 127 -4.20 8.82 15.29
N VAL A 128 -2.88 8.98 15.17
CA VAL A 128 -1.91 8.21 15.96
C VAL A 128 -1.73 8.90 17.31
N THR A 129 -2.14 8.25 18.39
CA THR A 129 -1.99 8.77 19.76
C THR A 129 -0.58 8.60 20.29
N HIS A 130 0.10 7.53 19.86
CA HIS A 130 1.46 7.25 20.25
C HIS A 130 2.21 6.54 19.13
N ALA A 131 3.44 6.97 18.85
CA ALA A 131 4.36 6.27 17.97
C ALA A 131 5.74 6.10 18.62
N GLU A 132 6.27 4.89 18.58
CA GLU A 132 7.62 4.59 19.08
C GLU A 132 8.33 3.57 18.20
N VAL A 133 9.66 3.52 18.31
CA VAL A 133 10.47 2.48 17.67
C VAL A 133 10.89 1.50 18.75
N SER A 134 10.53 0.23 18.56
CA SER A 134 10.87 -0.86 19.48
C SER A 134 11.48 -2.01 18.69
N GLY A 135 12.78 -2.23 18.90
CA GLY A 135 13.55 -3.17 18.10
C GLY A 135 13.54 -2.76 16.62
N GLU A 136 12.99 -3.62 15.77
CA GLU A 136 12.88 -3.38 14.32
C GLU A 136 11.51 -2.87 13.86
N LEU A 137 10.58 -2.65 14.80
CA LEU A 137 9.22 -2.22 14.51
C LEU A 137 9.05 -0.73 14.82
N VAL A 138 8.37 -0.03 13.90
CA VAL A 138 7.71 1.25 14.21
C VAL A 138 6.31 0.92 14.69
N ILE A 139 6.05 1.11 15.99
CA ILE A 139 4.78 0.78 16.63
C ILE A 139 3.95 2.05 16.74
N MET A 140 2.71 1.99 16.26
CA MET A 140 1.74 3.09 16.28
C MET A 140 0.44 2.64 16.91
N LYS A 141 -0.02 3.38 17.93
CA LYS A 141 -1.38 3.26 18.46
C LYS A 141 -2.28 4.25 17.71
N VAL A 142 -3.26 3.72 16.99
CA VAL A 142 -4.18 4.46 16.14
C VAL A 142 -5.55 4.47 16.81
N GLU A 143 -6.13 5.65 16.97
CA GLU A 143 -7.50 5.79 17.49
C GLU A 143 -8.48 5.11 16.54
N GLY A 144 -9.29 4.20 17.10
CA GLY A 144 -10.36 3.53 16.36
C GLY A 144 -11.53 4.46 16.02
N GLU A 145 -12.36 4.04 15.08
CA GLU A 145 -13.65 4.72 14.85
C GLU A 145 -14.70 4.12 15.78
N TRP A 146 -15.42 4.98 16.51
CA TRP A 146 -16.63 4.80 17.33
C TRP A 146 -16.83 3.47 18.09
N GLN A 147 -16.69 2.31 17.45
CA GLN A 147 -16.95 0.96 17.95
C GLN A 147 -15.75 -0.01 17.90
N GLU A 148 -14.69 0.29 17.14
CA GLU A 148 -13.62 -0.69 16.89
C GLU A 148 -12.47 -0.65 17.92
N GLY A 149 -12.48 0.31 18.84
CA GLY A 149 -11.42 0.51 19.83
C GLY A 149 -10.07 0.89 19.19
N ASP A 150 -9.11 1.29 20.03
CA ASP A 150 -7.77 1.64 19.54
C ASP A 150 -7.09 0.41 18.93
N LYS A 151 -6.41 0.62 17.81
CA LYS A 151 -5.62 -0.41 17.13
C LYS A 151 -4.14 -0.15 17.34
N VAL A 152 -3.38 -1.19 17.65
CA VAL A 152 -1.92 -1.11 17.71
C VAL A 152 -1.34 -1.79 16.48
N LEU A 153 -0.64 -1.00 15.66
CA LEU A 153 0.00 -1.41 14.43
C LEU A 153 1.51 -1.43 14.61
N GLY A 154 2.16 -2.43 14.03
CA GLY A 154 3.62 -2.55 13.95
C GLY A 154 4.02 -2.54 12.49
N VAL A 155 4.88 -1.61 12.09
CA VAL A 155 5.45 -1.56 10.75
C VAL A 155 6.88 -2.08 10.81
N TRP A 156 7.11 -3.23 10.19
CA TRP A 156 8.46 -3.75 10.01
C TRP A 156 8.97 -3.33 8.63
N ILE A 157 10.11 -2.64 8.59
CA ILE A 157 10.71 -2.17 7.33
C ILE A 157 11.90 -3.06 6.99
N HIS A 158 11.91 -3.60 5.78
CA HIS A 158 13.05 -4.35 5.28
C HIS A 158 14.22 -3.40 4.99
N ASN A 159 15.42 -3.75 5.43
CA ASN A 159 16.61 -2.95 5.24
C ASN A 159 17.27 -3.33 3.91
N ASP A 160 16.88 -2.68 2.81
CA ASP A 160 17.45 -2.90 1.47
C ASP A 160 18.83 -2.23 1.30
N LYS A 161 19.11 -1.19 2.09
CA LYS A 161 20.44 -0.58 2.29
C LYS A 161 20.67 -0.36 3.77
N ASP A 162 21.94 -0.29 4.19
CA ASP A 162 22.31 0.18 5.52
C ASP A 162 21.60 1.52 5.78
N GLU A 163 20.89 1.64 6.91
CA GLU A 163 20.11 2.80 7.38
C GLU A 163 18.68 3.00 6.83
N THR A 164 18.19 2.20 5.87
CA THR A 164 16.85 2.46 5.28
C THR A 164 15.74 2.39 6.32
N ARG A 165 15.81 1.40 7.22
CA ARG A 165 14.85 1.26 8.31
C ARG A 165 14.91 2.45 9.26
N GLU A 166 16.11 2.83 9.67
CA GLU A 166 16.38 3.90 10.64
C GLU A 166 15.88 5.25 10.11
N VAL A 167 16.22 5.57 8.85
CA VAL A 167 15.80 6.82 8.19
C VAL A 167 14.28 6.87 8.06
N ASN A 168 13.64 5.79 7.58
CA ASN A 168 12.19 5.77 7.45
C ASN A 168 11.49 5.86 8.80
N ALA A 169 11.99 5.17 9.83
CA ALA A 169 11.45 5.24 11.19
C ALA A 169 11.56 6.65 11.77
N ALA A 170 12.69 7.34 11.58
CA ALA A 170 12.88 8.71 12.01
C ALA A 170 11.87 9.65 11.31
N ILE A 171 11.70 9.52 9.99
CA ILE A 171 10.77 10.34 9.22
C ILE A 171 9.31 10.10 9.66
N ILE A 172 8.92 8.85 9.97
CA ILE A 172 7.58 8.56 10.52
C ILE A 172 7.39 9.28 11.87
N GLN A 173 8.36 9.21 12.78
CA GLN A 173 8.26 9.87 14.07
C GLN A 173 8.20 11.39 13.96
N GLU A 174 9.00 11.99 13.08
CA GLU A 174 8.99 13.43 12.85
C GLU A 174 7.67 13.89 12.23
N ALA A 175 7.20 13.20 11.19
CA ALA A 175 5.92 13.49 10.55
C ALA A 175 4.75 13.35 11.54
N TRP A 176 4.79 12.34 12.42
CA TRP A 176 3.81 12.16 13.49
C TRP A 176 3.82 13.31 14.49
N LYS A 177 5.00 13.71 14.98
CA LYS A 177 5.15 14.85 15.91
C LYS A 177 4.62 16.14 15.30
N ILE A 178 4.89 16.39 14.03
CA ILE A 178 4.40 17.57 13.29
C ILE A 178 2.88 17.52 13.13
N ALA A 179 2.31 16.36 12.79
CA ALA A 179 0.86 16.21 12.65
C ALA A 179 0.12 16.39 13.99
N ARG A 180 0.75 16.01 15.11
CA ARG A 180 0.18 16.11 16.47
C ARG A 180 0.44 17.44 17.16
N SER A 181 1.54 18.13 16.89
CA SER A 181 1.90 19.42 17.53
C SER A 181 0.89 20.53 17.24
N ALA A 182 0.00 20.31 16.28
CA ALA A 182 -1.09 21.21 15.99
C ALA A 182 -2.31 21.06 16.94
N GLY A 183 -2.40 19.98 17.75
CA GLY A 183 -3.49 19.73 18.71
C GLY A 183 -3.18 20.13 20.16
N PRO A 184 -4.21 20.19 21.04
CA PRO A 184 -3.98 20.39 22.47
C PRO A 184 -3.10 19.25 22.97
N VAL A 185 -1.90 19.60 23.44
CA VAL A 185 -1.01 18.66 24.10
C VAL A 185 -1.61 18.43 25.49
N GLU A 186 -2.48 17.42 25.63
CA GLU A 186 -2.74 16.89 26.96
C GLU A 186 -1.42 16.32 27.50
N PRO A 187 -0.98 16.72 28.70
CA PRO A 187 0.21 16.16 29.32
C PRO A 187 -0.10 14.70 29.67
N GLN A 188 0.22 13.79 28.76
CA GLN A 188 0.31 12.38 29.08
C GLN A 188 1.36 12.26 30.20
N GLY A 189 0.94 11.73 31.35
CA GLY A 189 1.86 11.35 32.42
C GLY A 189 2.83 10.26 31.95
N PRO A 190 3.56 9.59 32.85
CA PRO A 190 4.40 8.46 32.48
C PRO A 190 3.51 7.24 32.15
N GLU A 191 2.74 7.35 31.08
CA GLU A 191 1.97 6.25 30.52
C GLU A 191 2.94 5.38 29.70
N ALA A 192 2.89 4.08 29.93
CA ALA A 192 3.71 3.12 29.20
C ALA A 192 3.50 3.28 27.68
N GLY A 193 4.57 3.25 26.88
CA GLY A 193 4.47 3.28 25.42
C GLY A 193 3.69 2.07 24.87
N PRO A 194 3.16 2.14 23.64
CA PRO A 194 2.27 1.14 23.06
C PRO A 194 2.90 -0.25 22.97
N ALA A 195 4.22 -0.38 22.86
CA ALA A 195 4.91 -1.66 22.97
C ALA A 195 4.77 -2.26 24.36
N MET A 196 4.88 -1.43 25.41
CA MET A 196 4.73 -1.87 26.81
C MET A 196 3.25 -2.05 27.17
N GLN A 197 2.33 -1.25 26.63
CA GLN A 197 0.88 -1.49 26.77
C GLN A 197 0.45 -2.77 26.05
N ALA A 198 1.04 -3.06 24.88
CA ALA A 198 0.81 -4.29 24.16
C ALA A 198 1.38 -5.49 24.92
N MET A 199 2.65 -5.46 25.34
CA MET A 199 3.35 -6.68 25.75
C MET A 199 3.77 -6.78 27.22
N GLY A 200 3.63 -5.71 28.01
CA GLY A 200 4.16 -5.65 29.39
C GLY A 200 5.69 -5.80 29.52
N LYS A 201 6.43 -6.03 28.42
CA LYS A 201 7.89 -6.22 28.34
C LYS A 201 8.47 -5.71 27.02
N ARG A 202 9.78 -5.47 26.99
CA ARG A 202 10.54 -4.97 25.83
C ARG A 202 10.68 -6.08 24.77
N LEU A 203 10.20 -5.84 23.56
CA LEU A 203 10.17 -6.77 22.43
C LEU A 203 11.56 -7.23 21.96
N SER A 204 11.74 -8.54 21.75
CA SER A 204 12.82 -9.11 20.95
C SER A 204 12.26 -9.90 19.75
N LEU A 205 13.01 -10.00 18.64
CA LEU A 205 12.58 -10.74 17.45
C LEU A 205 12.23 -12.21 17.75
N SER A 206 12.90 -12.82 18.73
CA SER A 206 12.65 -14.20 19.17
C SER A 206 11.20 -14.40 19.64
N ASP A 207 10.61 -13.39 20.26
CA ASP A 207 9.25 -13.43 20.80
C ASP A 207 8.18 -13.30 19.70
N LEU A 208 8.55 -12.72 18.55
CA LEU A 208 7.68 -12.54 17.38
C LEU A 208 7.68 -13.74 16.42
N PHE A 209 8.80 -14.48 16.36
CA PHE A 209 9.01 -15.56 15.39
C PHE A 209 9.19 -16.96 16.05
N GLY A 210 9.18 -17.04 17.37
CA GLY A 210 9.37 -18.26 18.15
C GLY A 210 8.13 -19.14 18.26
N SER A 211 7.57 -19.60 17.14
CA SER A 211 6.71 -20.80 17.11
C SER A 211 6.61 -21.35 15.69
N GLY A 212 7.62 -22.14 15.31
CA GLY A 212 7.64 -22.94 14.09
C GLY A 212 8.39 -24.24 14.31
N ASN A 213 7.63 -25.32 14.47
CA ASN A 213 8.00 -26.74 14.54
C ASN A 213 8.64 -27.28 15.83
N GLY A 214 7.78 -27.87 16.67
CA GLY A 214 8.16 -29.05 17.43
C GLY A 214 8.30 -30.27 16.53
N LEU A 215 9.36 -31.05 16.72
CA LEU A 215 9.38 -32.47 16.40
C LEU A 215 9.97 -33.20 17.60
N ASN A 216 9.05 -33.84 18.31
CA ASN A 216 9.25 -34.89 19.28
C ASN A 216 9.98 -36.06 18.61
N ILE A 217 11.18 -36.42 19.08
CA ILE A 217 11.71 -37.79 18.93
C ILE A 217 12.31 -38.17 20.28
N GLY A 218 11.51 -38.91 21.04
CA GLY A 218 12.04 -39.80 22.06
C GLY A 218 12.62 -41.03 21.39
N HIS A 219 13.84 -41.39 21.78
CA HIS A 219 14.23 -42.72 22.22
C HIS A 219 15.61 -42.66 22.87
#